data_AF-A0A7Y2GUT2-F1
#
_entry.id   AF-A0A7Y2GUT2-F1
#
_cell.length_a   1.000
_cell.length_b   1.000
_cell.length_c   1.000
_cell.angle_alpha   90.00
_cell.angle_beta   90.00
_cell.angle_gamma   90.00
#
_symmetry.space_group_name_H-M   'P 1'
#
loop_
_entity.id
_entity.type
_entity.pdbx_description
1 polymer ?
#
loop_
_entity_poly.entity_id
_entity_poly.type
_entity_poly.pdbx_seq_one_letter_code
_entity_poly.pdbx_strand_id
1 'polypeptide(L)' 'MDRKLIIAIVQPFLVDKIVAALEEIENFPGITLAEAKGFGKKRKNSLDDPVNPFHPNTQMAIAAHDE' A
#
# COMPACT_ATOMS: atom_id res chain seq x y z
N MET A 1 -1.22 15.84 -20.79
CA MET A 1 -0.33 15.43 -19.68
C MET A 1 -0.96 14.22 -19.07
N ASP A 2 -0.54 13.05 -19.52
CA ASP A 2 -1.10 11.79 -19.04
C ASP A 2 -0.50 11.48 -17.67
N ARG A 3 -1.35 11.01 -16.75
CA ARG A 3 -0.98 10.65 -15.38
C ARG A 3 -1.42 9.23 -15.12
N LYS A 4 -0.60 8.48 -14.39
CA LYS A 4 -0.93 7.17 -13.84
C LYS A 4 -1.16 7.29 -12.34
N LEU A 5 -2.09 6.49 -11.83
CA LEU A 5 -2.30 6.33 -10.39
C LEU A 5 -1.73 4.98 -9.97
N ILE A 6 -0.67 5.02 -9.18
CA ILE A 6 -0.09 3.82 -8.57
C ILE A 6 -0.80 3.62 -7.23
N ILE A 7 -1.43 2.46 -7.05
CA ILE A 7 -2.06 2.05 -5.79
C ILE A 7 -1.32 0.83 -5.25
N ALA A 8 -0.80 0.93 -4.03
CA ALA A 8 -0.21 -0.19 -3.31
C ALA A 8 -0.99 -0.46 -2.02
N ILE A 9 -1.25 -1.74 -1.73
CA ILE A 9 -1.84 -2.19 -0.46
C ILE A 9 -0.75 -2.92 0.31
N VAL A 10 -0.36 -2.38 1.46
CA VAL A 10 0.77 -2.89 2.25
C VAL A 10 0.36 -3.20 3.68
N GLN A 11 1.20 -3.99 4.36
CA GLN A 11 1.06 -4.18 5.80
C GLN A 11 1.40 -2.88 6.53
N PRO A 12 0.65 -2.47 7.58
CA PRO A 12 0.85 -1.18 8.23
C PRO A 12 2.27 -0.96 8.77
N PHE A 13 2.93 -2.02 9.27
CA PHE A 13 4.29 -1.92 9.81
C PHE A 13 5.38 -1.67 8.75
N LEU A 14 5.05 -1.73 7.46
CA LEU A 14 5.99 -1.43 6.36
C LEU A 14 5.95 0.04 5.92
N VAL A 15 4.98 0.83 6.38
CA VAL A 15 4.75 2.19 5.89
C VAL A 15 6.00 3.05 6.05
N ASP A 16 6.57 3.13 7.24
CA ASP A 16 7.72 4.00 7.52
C ASP A 16 8.93 3.64 6.64
N LYS A 17 9.16 2.33 6.45
CA LYS A 17 10.25 1.85 5.58
C LYS A 17 10.04 2.25 4.12
N ILE A 18 8.80 2.18 3.64
CA ILE A 18 8.47 2.55 2.26
C ILE A 18 8.57 4.07 2.09
N VAL A 19 8.06 4.86 3.04
CA VAL A 19 8.15 6.32 3.00
C VAL A 19 9.60 6.78 2.95
N ALA A 20 10.46 6.24 3.82
CA ALA A 20 11.89 6.56 3.81
C ALA A 20 12.54 6.27 2.45
N ALA A 21 12.21 5.13 1.82
CA ALA A 21 12.74 4.79 0.50
C ALA A 21 12.19 5.69 -0.63
N LEU A 22 10.94 6.16 -0.52
CA LEU A 22 10.35 7.08 -1.49
C LEU A 22 10.91 8.50 -1.36
N GLU A 23 11.24 8.94 -0.14
CA GLU A 23 11.89 10.24 0.12
C GLU A 23 13.29 10.36 -0.50
N GLU A 24 13.98 9.25 -0.71
CA GLU A 24 15.30 9.21 -1.39
C GLU A 24 15.20 9.43 -2.90
N ILE A 25 14.00 9.39 -3.49
CA ILE A 25 13.78 9.61 -4.93
C ILE A 25 13.74 11.11 -5.23
N GLU A 26 14.66 11.56 -6.09
CA GLU A 26 14.67 12.93 -6.57
C GLU A 26 13.33 13.30 -7.23
N ASN A 27 12.77 14.46 -6.84
CA ASN A 27 11.49 14.97 -7.34
C ASN A 27 10.29 14.01 -7.13
N PHE A 28 10.31 13.20 -6.06
CA PHE A 28 9.16 12.37 -5.71
C PHE A 28 7.87 13.19 -5.60
N PRO A 29 6.78 12.84 -6.33
CA PRO A 29 5.56 13.66 -6.40
C PRO A 29 4.72 13.66 -5.12
N GLY A 30 5.11 12.87 -4.13
CA GLY A 30 4.37 12.67 -2.89
C GLY A 30 3.44 11.45 -2.92
N ILE A 31 2.86 11.17 -1.76
CA ILE A 31 2.03 10.01 -1.51
C ILE A 31 0.85 10.37 -0.61
N THR A 32 -0.31 9.75 -0.85
CA THR A 32 -1.45 9.77 0.08
C THR A 32 -1.63 8.41 0.71
N LEU A 33 -1.88 8.38 2.03
CA LEU A 33 -2.12 7.17 2.80
C LEU A 33 -3.58 7.13 3.27
N ALA A 34 -4.17 5.93 3.27
CA ALA A 34 -5.46 5.67 3.88
C ALA A 34 -5.43 4.33 4.65
N GLU A 35 -6.12 4.28 5.79
CA GLU A 35 -6.37 3.03 6.48
C GLU A 35 -7.31 2.15 5.65
N ALA A 36 -6.98 0.87 5.54
CA ALA A 36 -7.77 -0.09 4.79
C ALA A 36 -7.88 -1.41 5.53
N LYS A 37 -8.87 -2.21 5.14
CA LYS A 37 -8.93 -3.63 5.50
C LYS A 37 -9.04 -4.43 4.21
N GLY A 38 -8.30 -5.54 4.13
CA GLY A 38 -8.22 -6.34 2.91
C GLY A 38 -8.39 -7.83 3.19
N PHE A 39 -8.92 -8.52 2.18
CA PHE A 39 -9.02 -9.97 2.12
C PHE A 39 -8.39 -10.46 0.81
N GLY A 40 -7.70 -11.60 0.84
CA GLY A 40 -7.05 -12.17 -0.32
C GLY A 40 -6.72 -13.65 -0.13
N LYS A 41 -6.54 -14.37 -1.24
CA LYS A 41 -6.25 -15.81 -1.25
C LYS A 41 -4.81 -16.05 -0.76
N LYS A 42 -4.63 -16.25 0.55
CA LYS A 42 -3.32 -16.60 1.13
C LYS A 42 -2.99 -18.07 0.87
N ARG A 43 -1.69 -18.41 0.74
CA ARG A 43 -1.25 -19.81 0.82
C ARG A 43 -1.55 -20.28 2.25
N LYS A 44 -2.42 -21.29 2.39
CA LYS A 44 -2.76 -22.04 3.62
C LYS A 44 -1.57 -22.05 4.58
N ASN A 45 -1.52 -21.15 5.56
CA ASN A 45 -0.56 -21.18 6.67
C ASN A 45 -0.82 -20.13 7.76
N SER A 46 -1.85 -19.28 7.67
CA SER A 46 -2.24 -18.45 8.80
C SER A 46 -3.47 -19.04 9.51
N LEU A 47 -3.43 -18.91 10.83
CA LEU A 47 -4.55 -19.03 11.77
C LEU A 47 -5.57 -17.92 11.45
N ASP A 48 -6.14 -17.94 10.26
CA ASP A 48 -7.14 -16.96 9.85
C ASP A 48 -8.40 -17.19 10.69
N ASP A 49 -8.89 -16.10 11.28
CA ASP A 49 -10.17 -16.10 11.98
C ASP A 49 -11.27 -16.37 10.95
N PRO A 50 -11.99 -17.52 11.02
CA PRO A 50 -13.04 -17.84 10.07
C PRO A 50 -14.21 -16.85 10.15
N VAL A 51 -14.31 -16.07 11.23
CA VAL A 51 -15.37 -15.08 11.45
C VAL A 51 -15.01 -13.72 10.86
N ASN A 52 -13.73 -13.31 10.91
CA ASN A 52 -13.28 -12.06 10.32
C ASN A 52 -12.09 -12.23 9.37
N PRO A 53 -12.34 -12.33 8.06
CA PRO A 53 -11.29 -12.54 7.06
C PRO A 53 -10.55 -11.24 6.67
N PHE A 54 -10.95 -10.09 7.22
CA PHE A 54 -10.39 -8.79 6.88
C PHE A 54 -9.23 -8.42 7.78
N HIS A 55 -8.05 -8.25 7.19
CA HIS A 55 -6.85 -7.84 7.89
C HIS A 55 -6.56 -6.35 7.70
N PRO A 56 -6.05 -5.65 8.73
CA PRO A 56 -5.58 -4.27 8.59
C PRO A 56 -4.51 -4.15 7.51
N ASN A 57 -4.64 -3.13 6.67
CA ASN A 57 -3.66 -2.75 5.65
C ASN A 57 -3.60 -1.21 5.56
N THR A 58 -2.57 -0.71 4.90
CA THR A 58 -2.48 0.69 4.48
C THR A 58 -2.57 0.75 2.97
N GLN A 59 -3.48 1.56 2.45
CA GLN A 59 -3.51 1.92 1.03
C GLN A 59 -2.61 3.12 0.80
N MET A 60 -1.75 3.01 -0.21
CA MET A 60 -0.79 4.02 -0.65
C MET A 60 -1.17 4.43 -2.07
N ALA A 61 -1.35 5.73 -2.31
CA ALA A 61 -1.70 6.28 -3.62
C ALA A 61 -0.68 7.33 -4.07
N ILE A 62 -0.12 7.15 -5.26
CA ILE A 62 0.87 8.05 -5.87
C ILE A 62 0.37 8.44 -7.25
N ALA A 63 0.20 9.74 -7.49
CA ALA A 63 -0.08 10.27 -8.82
C ALA A 63 1.25 10.54 -9.54
N ALA A 64 1.58 9.72 -10.52
CA ALA A 64 2.83 9.80 -11.27
C ALA A 64 2.56 10.25 -12.72
N HIS A 65 3.56 10.86 -13.35
CA HIS A 65 3.52 11.13 -14.78
C HIS A 65 3.60 9.82 -15.57
N ASP A 66 2.92 9.78 -16.72
CA ASP A 66 3.03 8.68 -17.68
C ASP A 66 4.25 8.93 -18.57
N GLU A 67 5.45 8.58 -18.07
CA GLU A 67 6.72 8.58 -18.79
C GLU A 67 7.34 7.18 -18.77
#